data_AF-A0A1F9WQB2-F1
#
_entry.id   AF-A0A1F9WQB2-F1
#
_cell.length_a   1.000
_cell.length_b   1.000
_cell.length_c   1.000
_cell.angle_alpha   90.00
_cell.angle_beta   90.00
_cell.angle_gamma   90.00
#
_symmetry.space_group_name_H-M   'P 1'
#
loop_
_entity.id
_entity.type
_entity.pdbx_description
1 polymer ?
#
loop_
_entity_poly.entity_id
_entity_poly.type
_entity_poly.pdbx_seq_one_letter_code
_entity_poly.pdbx_strand_id
1 'polypeptide(L)'
;MMLRWILLTLLTPQAAAAAPVQEAFDLISCHAARRGGGNTASGDIRSFTFTEDEVNDFVKQWLRQEAGKNKNAGITVKTASVRFKAEHMLEIHAVARFSAAAVGALGDGSASSLVKRLKRYLTLENSISLDCLVSSAKGNIFIKVLKATVKGIRVPDSVVQTVIQFLGTSQHPPIDFSRLFPLPGGIEKIEIFPQRMGLQVNAASKAAAECRQK
;
A
#
# COMPACT_ATOMS: atom_id res chain seq x y z
N MET A 1 0.28 -8.77 2.97
CA MET A 1 -0.46 -7.66 3.62
C MET A 1 0.13 -6.29 3.33
N MET A 2 1.41 -5.98 3.60
CA MET A 2 2.03 -4.63 3.49
C MET A 2 1.70 -3.75 2.27
N LEU A 3 1.55 -4.28 1.04
CA LEU A 3 1.25 -3.44 -0.14
C LEU A 3 -0.25 -3.19 -0.40
N ARG A 4 -1.11 -4.20 -0.16
CA ARG A 4 -2.56 -3.97 0.00
C ARG A 4 -2.80 -3.06 1.20
N TRP A 5 -1.89 -3.10 2.18
CA TRP A 5 -1.87 -2.24 3.36
C TRP A 5 -1.36 -0.85 3.01
N ILE A 6 -0.41 -0.63 2.10
CA ILE A 6 -0.04 0.71 1.60
C ILE A 6 -1.13 1.30 0.68
N LEU A 7 -1.83 0.44 -0.08
CA LEU A 7 -3.01 0.81 -0.86
C LEU A 7 -4.28 0.97 0.00
N LEU A 8 -4.44 0.23 1.11
CA LEU A 8 -5.52 0.38 2.11
C LEU A 8 -5.18 1.43 3.19
N THR A 9 -3.92 1.79 3.39
CA THR A 9 -3.48 2.98 4.14
C THR A 9 -3.65 4.23 3.28
N LEU A 10 -4.33 4.16 2.16
CA LEU A 10 -4.94 5.34 1.59
C LEU A 10 -6.46 5.32 1.83
N LEU A 11 -7.04 4.19 2.29
CA LEU A 11 -8.43 3.79 2.07
C LEU A 11 -9.12 2.97 3.21
N THR A 12 -8.63 2.97 4.47
CA THR A 12 -9.41 2.59 5.67
C THR A 12 -9.70 3.72 6.69
N PRO A 13 -10.85 3.71 7.40
CA PRO A 13 -11.54 4.94 7.80
C PRO A 13 -11.02 5.57 9.07
N GLN A 14 -11.15 6.90 9.10
CA GLN A 14 -11.53 7.67 10.28
C GLN A 14 -10.40 8.02 11.24
N ALA A 15 -9.58 8.96 10.83
CA ALA A 15 -8.97 9.92 11.75
C ALA A 15 -8.87 11.26 11.01
N ALA A 16 -8.96 12.37 11.76
CA ALA A 16 -9.06 13.73 11.25
C ALA A 16 -8.04 14.00 10.14
N ALA A 17 -8.47 13.77 8.90
CA ALA A 17 -7.70 14.04 7.71
C ALA A 17 -8.18 15.39 7.17
N ALA A 18 -7.30 16.11 6.48
CA ALA A 18 -7.71 17.31 5.76
C ALA A 18 -8.96 16.99 4.92
N ALA A 19 -9.91 17.92 4.83
CA ALA A 19 -11.18 17.75 4.11
C ALA A 19 -11.07 17.00 2.75
N PRO A 20 -10.06 17.26 1.88
CA PRO A 20 -9.92 16.52 0.62
C PRO A 20 -9.53 15.04 0.79
N VAL A 21 -8.76 14.67 1.81
CA VAL A 21 -8.39 13.28 2.09
C VAL A 21 -9.60 12.49 2.56
N GLN A 22 -10.39 13.08 3.47
CA GLN A 22 -11.62 12.46 3.96
C GLN A 22 -12.67 12.33 2.85
N GLU A 23 -12.80 13.31 1.96
CA GLU A 23 -13.74 13.20 0.84
C GLU A 23 -13.35 12.11 -0.16
N ALA A 24 -12.07 12.04 -0.54
CA ALA A 24 -11.58 10.97 -1.40
C ALA A 24 -11.83 9.60 -0.77
N PHE A 25 -11.58 9.51 0.54
CA PHE A 25 -11.80 8.32 1.33
C PHE A 25 -13.25 7.84 1.30
N ASP A 26 -14.18 8.74 1.59
CA ASP A 26 -15.60 8.43 1.69
C ASP A 26 -16.12 7.91 0.35
N LEU A 27 -15.71 8.54 -0.76
CA LEU A 27 -16.04 8.08 -2.12
C LEU A 27 -15.56 6.66 -2.38
N ILE A 28 -14.32 6.35 -2.00
CA ILE A 28 -13.71 5.05 -2.29
C ILE A 28 -14.34 3.95 -1.43
N SER A 29 -14.65 4.25 -0.17
CA SER A 29 -15.34 3.34 0.75
C SER A 29 -16.77 3.04 0.29
N CYS A 30 -17.49 4.04 -0.21
CA CYS A 30 -18.83 3.87 -0.77
C CYS A 30 -18.83 2.93 -2.00
N HIS A 31 -17.80 3.03 -2.85
CA HIS A 31 -17.63 2.10 -3.96
C HIS A 31 -17.28 0.67 -3.50
N ALA A 32 -16.44 0.52 -2.48
CA ALA A 32 -16.02 -0.79 -1.98
C ALA A 32 -17.18 -1.62 -1.38
N ALA A 33 -18.15 -0.96 -0.73
CA ALA A 33 -19.32 -1.60 -0.12
C ALA A 33 -20.32 -2.18 -1.15
N ARG A 34 -20.23 -1.79 -2.42
CA ARG A 34 -21.21 -2.14 -3.48
C ARG A 34 -20.79 -3.30 -4.38
N ARG A 35 -19.88 -4.20 -3.94
CA ARG A 35 -19.53 -5.44 -4.68
C ARG A 35 -20.76 -6.34 -4.88
N GLY A 36 -21.51 -6.07 -5.95
CA GLY A 36 -22.70 -6.82 -6.34
C GLY A 36 -23.39 -6.32 -7.62
N GLY A 37 -23.11 -5.11 -8.11
CA GLY A 37 -23.72 -4.57 -9.33
C GLY A 37 -22.71 -4.24 -10.41
N GLY A 38 -22.58 -5.10 -11.41
CA GLY A 38 -21.85 -4.79 -12.64
C GLY A 38 -22.59 -3.71 -13.41
N ASN A 39 -22.11 -2.47 -13.31
CA ASN A 39 -22.34 -1.45 -14.33
C ASN A 39 -21.27 -0.37 -14.17
N THR A 40 -20.33 -0.36 -15.12
CA THR A 40 -19.47 0.78 -15.41
C THR A 40 -20.32 1.90 -15.99
N ALA A 41 -21.08 2.59 -15.13
CA ALA A 41 -21.73 3.82 -15.51
C ALA A 41 -20.66 4.93 -15.62
N SER A 42 -20.74 5.72 -16.69
CA SER A 42 -19.96 6.95 -16.88
C SER A 42 -20.25 7.92 -15.73
N GLY A 43 -19.40 7.91 -14.71
CA GLY A 43 -19.44 8.83 -13.58
C GLY A 43 -18.53 10.04 -13.77
N ASP A 44 -18.80 11.10 -13.03
CA ASP A 44 -17.91 12.27 -12.98
C ASP A 44 -16.59 11.84 -12.32
N ILE A 45 -15.47 12.05 -13.00
CA ILE A 45 -14.15 11.78 -12.40
C ILE A 45 -13.79 12.95 -11.49
N ARG A 46 -13.58 12.67 -10.20
CA ARG A 46 -13.06 13.65 -9.24
C ARG A 46 -11.57 13.46 -9.06
N SER A 47 -10.85 14.58 -9.05
CA SER A 47 -9.39 14.59 -8.88
C SER A 47 -9.02 15.20 -7.54
N PHE A 48 -8.15 14.52 -6.80
CA PHE A 48 -7.60 14.95 -5.53
C PHE A 48 -6.09 15.03 -5.66
N THR A 49 -5.47 15.96 -4.93
CA THR A 49 -4.01 16.06 -4.84
C THR A 49 -3.64 16.10 -3.37
N PHE A 50 -2.63 15.31 -3.01
CA PHE A 50 -2.14 15.17 -1.65
C PHE A 50 -0.65 15.45 -1.60
N THR A 51 -0.23 16.16 -0.56
CA THR A 51 1.17 16.35 -0.21
C THR A 51 1.76 15.10 0.45
N GLU A 52 3.09 15.00 0.50
CA GLU A 52 3.77 13.96 1.28
C GLU A 52 3.33 13.96 2.75
N ASP A 53 3.16 15.14 3.36
CA ASP A 53 2.80 15.26 4.77
C ASP A 53 1.39 14.74 5.05
N GLU A 54 0.41 15.09 4.20
CA GLU A 54 -0.96 14.58 4.34
C GLU A 54 -1.03 13.05 4.23
N VAL A 55 -0.28 12.46 3.27
CA VAL A 55 -0.20 11.01 3.12
C VAL A 55 0.51 10.37 4.32
N ASN A 56 1.59 10.98 4.81
CA ASN A 56 2.33 10.48 5.96
C ASN A 56 1.53 10.56 7.26
N ASP A 57 0.75 11.62 7.47
CA ASP A 57 -0.10 11.76 8.63
C ASP A 57 -1.24 10.75 8.61
N PHE A 58 -1.83 10.50 7.44
CA PHE A 58 -2.79 9.43 7.28
C PHE A 58 -2.17 8.05 7.61
N VAL A 59 -0.98 7.73 7.07
CA VAL A 59 -0.28 6.46 7.35
C VAL A 59 0.00 6.29 8.85
N LYS A 60 0.44 7.36 9.54
CA LYS A 60 0.67 7.34 11.00
C LYS A 60 -0.63 7.07 11.76
N GLN A 61 -1.72 7.75 11.41
CA GLN A 61 -3.01 7.58 12.08
C GLN A 61 -3.54 6.16 11.89
N TRP A 62 -3.50 5.64 10.67
CA TRP A 62 -3.89 4.28 10.36
C TRP A 62 -3.05 3.24 11.13
N LEU A 63 -1.73 3.42 11.19
CA LEU A 63 -0.86 2.51 11.93
C LEU A 63 -1.23 2.45 13.41
N ARG A 64 -1.61 3.58 14.02
CA ARG A 64 -2.06 3.63 15.42
C ARG A 64 -3.37 2.86 15.64
N GLN A 65 -4.27 2.87 14.67
CA GLN A 65 -5.56 2.17 14.76
C GLN A 65 -5.43 0.66 14.54
N GLU A 66 -4.51 0.26 13.67
CA GLU A 66 -4.23 -1.14 13.34
C GLU A 66 -3.20 -1.80 14.28
N ALA A 67 -2.37 -1.00 14.97
CA ALA A 67 -1.43 -1.44 15.99
C ALA A 67 -2.17 -2.06 17.19
N GLY A 68 -2.43 -3.36 17.08
CA GLY A 68 -3.12 -4.15 18.09
C GLY A 68 -4.07 -5.20 17.52
N LYS A 69 -4.58 -5.01 16.29
CA LYS A 69 -5.59 -5.88 15.68
C LYS A 69 -5.01 -6.90 14.70
N ASN A 70 -3.85 -6.61 14.08
CA ASN A 70 -3.28 -7.48 13.05
C ASN A 70 -2.16 -8.39 13.58
N LYS A 71 -2.56 -9.53 14.17
CA LYS A 71 -1.66 -10.61 14.62
C LYS A 71 -1.26 -11.63 13.55
N ASN A 72 -1.77 -11.54 12.31
CA ASN A 72 -1.80 -12.70 11.40
C ASN A 72 -0.80 -12.70 10.23
N ALA A 73 0.12 -11.75 10.10
CA ALA A 73 1.07 -11.73 8.97
C ALA A 73 2.54 -12.00 9.33
N GLY A 74 2.85 -12.18 10.63
CA GLY A 74 4.23 -12.34 11.07
C GLY A 74 5.12 -11.14 10.79
N ILE A 75 4.56 -9.94 10.58
CA ILE A 75 5.28 -8.68 10.43
C ILE A 75 4.57 -7.63 11.28
N THR A 76 5.31 -6.99 12.17
CA THR A 76 4.83 -5.89 13.00
C THR A 76 5.49 -4.61 12.52
N VAL A 77 4.70 -3.67 12.01
CA VAL A 77 5.17 -2.35 11.57
C VAL A 77 4.92 -1.34 12.68
N LYS A 78 5.98 -0.66 13.12
CA LYS A 78 5.92 0.35 14.20
C LYS A 78 5.71 1.75 13.64
N THR A 79 6.45 2.08 12.59
CA THR A 79 6.34 3.34 11.86
C THR A 79 6.49 3.08 10.37
N ALA A 80 5.85 3.90 9.56
CA ALA A 80 6.04 3.94 8.13
C ALA A 80 5.90 5.39 7.65
N SER A 81 6.61 5.71 6.58
CA SER A 81 6.54 6.98 5.87
C SER A 81 6.73 6.74 4.37
N VAL A 82 6.11 7.59 3.58
CA VAL A 82 6.16 7.61 2.12
C VAL A 82 6.82 8.91 1.68
N ARG A 83 7.65 8.83 0.66
CA ARG A 83 8.26 9.98 -0.01
C ARG A 83 8.08 9.86 -1.51
N PHE A 84 7.66 10.92 -2.17
CA PHE A 84 7.48 10.99 -3.62
C PHE A 84 8.74 11.58 -4.26
N LYS A 85 9.64 10.69 -4.67
CA LYS A 85 10.99 11.03 -5.14
C LYS A 85 10.99 11.71 -6.50
N ALA A 86 10.25 11.14 -7.44
CA ALA A 86 10.21 11.57 -8.82
C ALA A 86 8.90 11.12 -9.45
N GLU A 87 8.71 11.47 -10.73
CA GLU A 87 7.58 11.00 -11.50
C GLU A 87 7.50 9.46 -11.46
N HIS A 88 6.33 8.93 -11.09
CA HIS A 88 6.07 7.50 -10.90
C HIS A 88 6.91 6.79 -9.83
N MET A 89 7.78 7.49 -9.08
CA MET A 89 8.67 6.88 -8.09
C MET A 89 8.33 7.31 -6.68
N LEU A 90 8.02 6.33 -5.83
CA LEU A 90 7.87 6.53 -4.39
C LEU A 90 8.90 5.71 -3.63
N GLU A 91 9.33 6.24 -2.49
CA GLU A 91 10.10 5.52 -1.48
C GLU A 91 9.20 5.27 -0.27
N ILE A 92 9.17 4.04 0.22
CA ILE A 92 8.56 3.68 1.50
C ILE A 92 9.69 3.40 2.48
N HIS A 93 9.69 4.11 3.60
CA HIS A 93 10.55 3.81 4.74
C HIS A 93 9.68 3.29 5.90
N ALA A 94 10.05 2.17 6.49
CA ALA A 94 9.31 1.57 7.60
C ALA A 94 10.25 1.01 8.67
N VAL A 95 9.84 1.10 9.94
CA VAL A 95 10.45 0.34 11.02
C VAL A 95 9.55 -0.85 11.31
N ALA A 96 10.06 -2.06 11.06
CA ALA A 96 9.29 -3.28 11.24
C ALA A 96 10.10 -4.42 11.86
N ARG A 97 9.38 -5.36 12.47
CA ARG A 97 9.89 -6.60 13.05
C ARG A 97 9.20 -7.79 12.40
N PHE A 98 9.97 -8.79 11.99
CA PHE A 98 9.43 -10.03 11.43
C PHE A 98 9.36 -11.10 12.53
N SER A 99 8.31 -11.91 12.50
CA SER A 99 8.17 -13.09 13.35
C SER A 99 9.06 -14.22 12.84
N ALA A 100 9.37 -15.18 13.72
CA ALA A 100 10.15 -16.36 13.34
C ALA A 100 9.52 -17.12 12.16
N ALA A 101 8.19 -17.19 12.09
CA ALA A 101 7.48 -17.84 10.98
C ALA A 101 7.69 -17.11 9.65
N ALA A 102 7.61 -15.78 9.63
CA ALA A 102 7.86 -14.98 8.43
C ALA A 102 9.32 -15.07 7.96
N VAL A 103 10.26 -15.16 8.91
CA VAL A 103 11.69 -15.36 8.61
C VAL A 103 11.97 -16.79 8.10
N GLY A 104 11.25 -17.79 8.62
CA GLY A 104 11.33 -19.19 8.16
C GLY A 104 10.83 -19.35 6.73
N ALA A 105 9.79 -18.62 6.34
CA ALA A 105 9.23 -18.63 4.98
C ALA A 105 10.21 -18.14 3.89
N LEU A 106 11.30 -17.47 4.26
CA LEU A 106 12.38 -17.09 3.33
C LEU A 106 13.24 -18.29 2.85
N GLY A 107 12.88 -19.52 3.25
CA GLY A 107 13.48 -20.78 2.79
C GLY A 107 14.80 -21.15 3.48
N ASP A 108 15.00 -22.42 3.79
CA ASP A 108 16.20 -22.91 4.51
C ASP A 108 17.22 -23.63 3.60
N GLY A 109 16.82 -23.99 2.38
CA GLY A 109 17.68 -24.71 1.43
C GLY A 109 18.35 -23.79 0.42
N SER A 110 19.68 -23.71 0.42
CA SER A 110 20.57 -23.01 -0.56
C SER A 110 20.81 -21.50 -0.43
N ALA A 111 20.18 -20.80 0.52
CA ALA A 111 20.28 -19.35 0.57
C ALA A 111 21.71 -18.86 0.92
N SER A 112 22.21 -17.88 0.15
CA SER A 112 23.56 -17.29 0.29
C SER A 112 23.86 -16.84 1.72
N SER A 113 25.14 -16.72 2.08
CA SER A 113 25.58 -16.24 3.41
C SER A 113 24.91 -14.92 3.83
N LEU A 114 24.55 -14.09 2.85
CA LEU A 114 23.80 -12.85 3.01
C LEU A 114 22.36 -13.08 3.51
N VAL A 115 21.64 -14.08 3.01
CA VAL A 115 20.30 -14.42 3.50
C VAL A 115 20.36 -14.93 4.94
N LYS A 116 21.35 -15.77 5.28
CA LYS A 116 21.57 -16.22 6.67
C LYS A 116 21.88 -15.05 7.62
N ARG A 117 22.58 -14.01 7.14
CA ARG A 117 22.80 -12.77 7.89
C ARG A 117 21.50 -11.97 8.01
N LEU A 118 20.75 -11.78 6.94
CA LEU A 118 19.46 -11.08 6.96
C LEU A 118 18.48 -11.73 7.94
N LYS A 119 18.32 -13.07 7.93
CA LYS A 119 17.45 -13.79 8.86
C LYS A 119 17.72 -13.47 10.33
N ARG A 120 19.00 -13.30 10.71
CA ARG A 120 19.39 -12.92 12.08
C ARG A 120 18.96 -11.51 12.47
N TYR A 121 18.92 -10.58 11.52
CA TYR A 121 18.53 -9.20 11.78
C TYR A 121 17.01 -9.02 11.74
N LEU A 122 16.29 -9.76 10.89
CA LEU A 122 14.86 -9.59 10.64
C LEU A 122 13.96 -9.83 11.88
N THR A 123 14.42 -10.60 12.87
CA THR A 123 13.68 -10.84 14.13
C THR A 123 13.75 -9.68 15.13
N LEU A 124 14.65 -8.71 14.90
CA LEU A 124 14.77 -7.46 15.65
C LEU A 124 13.94 -6.34 14.99
N GLU A 125 13.85 -5.17 15.61
CA GLU A 125 13.39 -3.98 14.89
C GLU A 125 14.41 -3.62 13.80
N ASN A 126 13.92 -3.41 12.58
CA ASN A 126 14.72 -3.04 11.42
C ASN A 126 14.10 -1.86 10.68
N SER A 127 14.96 -0.94 10.23
CA SER A 127 14.60 0.00 9.18
C SER A 127 14.59 -0.73 7.84
N ILE A 128 13.52 -0.53 7.09
CA ILE A 128 13.29 -1.06 5.75
C ILE A 128 13.07 0.15 4.85
N SER A 129 13.79 0.24 3.74
CA SER A 129 13.49 1.20 2.67
C SER A 129 13.24 0.46 1.36
N LEU A 130 12.15 0.83 0.68
CA LEU A 130 11.71 0.28 -0.59
C LEU A 130 11.57 1.42 -1.60
N ASP A 131 12.32 1.35 -2.70
CA ASP A 131 12.07 2.21 -3.85
C ASP A 131 11.13 1.49 -4.82
N CYS A 132 10.02 2.13 -5.15
CA CYS A 132 8.92 1.57 -5.93
C CYS A 132 8.62 2.43 -7.15
N LEU A 133 8.47 1.79 -8.31
CA LEU A 133 7.85 2.36 -9.50
C LEU A 133 6.35 2.06 -9.47
N VAL A 134 5.52 3.08 -9.63
CA VAL A 134 4.07 2.98 -9.64
C VAL A 134 3.53 3.56 -10.95
N SER A 135 2.78 2.73 -11.67
CA SER A 135 2.05 3.15 -12.87
C SER A 135 0.60 2.73 -12.72
N SER A 136 -0.33 3.60 -13.08
CA SER A 136 -1.74 3.27 -13.04
C SER A 136 -2.52 3.95 -14.15
N ALA A 137 -3.55 3.27 -14.65
CA ALA A 137 -4.44 3.76 -15.68
C ALA A 137 -5.72 2.91 -15.71
N LYS A 138 -6.85 3.56 -16.01
CA LYS A 138 -8.16 2.90 -16.25
C LYS A 138 -8.52 1.90 -15.14
N GLY A 139 -8.36 2.34 -13.90
CA GLY A 139 -8.67 1.55 -12.70
C GLY A 139 -7.77 0.35 -12.47
N ASN A 140 -6.60 0.30 -13.11
CA ASN A 140 -5.58 -0.72 -12.87
C ASN A 140 -4.28 -0.08 -12.42
N ILE A 141 -3.50 -0.83 -11.63
CA ILE A 141 -2.20 -0.39 -11.13
C ILE A 141 -1.16 -1.49 -11.31
N PHE A 142 0.08 -1.04 -11.52
CA PHE A 142 1.28 -1.83 -11.52
C PHE A 142 2.26 -1.22 -10.52
N ILE A 143 2.77 -2.03 -9.60
CA ILE A 143 3.78 -1.62 -8.62
C ILE A 143 4.99 -2.53 -8.74
N LYS A 144 6.14 -1.96 -9.09
CA LYS A 144 7.41 -2.67 -9.17
C LYS A 144 8.37 -2.15 -8.11
N VAL A 145 8.80 -3.02 -7.20
CA VAL A 145 9.88 -2.70 -6.27
C VAL A 145 11.20 -2.78 -7.02
N LEU A 146 11.92 -1.65 -7.10
CA LEU A 146 13.20 -1.53 -7.78
C LEU A 146 14.37 -1.85 -6.85
N LYS A 147 14.25 -1.46 -5.58
CA LYS A 147 15.29 -1.64 -4.58
C LYS A 147 14.65 -1.86 -3.21
N ALA A 148 15.20 -2.80 -2.45
CA ALA A 148 14.88 -2.94 -1.05
C ALA A 148 16.16 -2.93 -0.21
N THR A 149 16.12 -2.25 0.92
CA THR A 149 17.22 -2.22 1.89
C THR A 149 16.68 -2.53 3.28
N VAL A 150 17.47 -3.27 4.06
CA VAL A 150 17.20 -3.57 5.47
C VAL A 150 18.41 -3.13 6.28
N LYS A 151 18.24 -2.18 7.21
CA LYS A 151 19.35 -1.54 7.95
C LYS A 151 20.45 -1.01 7.03
N GLY A 152 20.08 -0.46 5.88
CA GLY A 152 21.01 0.06 4.86
C GLY A 152 21.67 -1.01 3.98
N ILE A 153 21.50 -2.31 4.29
CA ILE A 153 22.02 -3.41 3.47
C ILE A 153 21.04 -3.68 2.34
N ARG A 154 21.51 -3.66 1.08
CA ARG A 154 20.69 -4.01 -0.07
C ARG A 154 20.28 -5.48 -0.02
N VAL A 155 18.98 -5.73 -0.14
CA VAL A 155 18.41 -7.07 -0.23
C VAL A 155 18.56 -7.55 -1.68
N PRO A 156 18.98 -8.81 -1.92
CA PRO A 156 19.04 -9.37 -3.26
C PRO A 156 17.67 -9.39 -3.93
N ASP A 157 17.62 -9.08 -5.23
CA ASP A 157 16.36 -8.94 -5.97
C ASP A 157 15.53 -10.24 -5.94
N SER A 158 16.16 -11.41 -5.93
CA SER A 158 15.48 -12.70 -5.79
C SER A 158 14.71 -12.82 -4.48
N VAL A 159 15.31 -12.38 -3.37
CA VAL A 159 14.66 -12.36 -2.05
C VAL A 159 13.52 -11.34 -2.01
N VAL A 160 13.72 -10.18 -2.64
CA VAL A 160 12.67 -9.16 -2.77
C VAL A 160 11.47 -9.71 -3.52
N GLN A 161 11.69 -10.40 -4.64
CA GLN A 161 10.62 -11.05 -5.42
C GLN A 161 9.88 -12.12 -4.62
N THR A 162 10.60 -13.01 -3.91
CA THR A 162 9.98 -14.02 -3.04
C THR A 162 9.10 -13.38 -1.95
N VAL A 163 9.58 -12.32 -1.31
CA VAL A 163 8.82 -11.59 -0.29
C VAL A 163 7.58 -10.92 -0.89
N ILE A 164 7.71 -10.26 -2.04
CA ILE A 164 6.59 -9.61 -2.72
C ILE A 164 5.54 -10.65 -3.12
N GLN A 165 5.97 -11.78 -3.68
CA GLN A 165 5.08 -12.88 -4.05
C GLN A 165 4.37 -13.44 -2.82
N PHE A 166 5.08 -13.71 -1.74
CA PHE A 166 4.50 -14.14 -0.46
C PHE A 166 3.49 -13.13 0.09
N LEU A 167 3.82 -11.83 0.01
CA LEU A 167 2.92 -10.76 0.42
C LEU A 167 1.67 -10.66 -0.45
N GLY A 168 1.77 -11.02 -1.72
CA GLY A 168 0.69 -11.05 -2.71
C GLY A 168 -0.24 -12.23 -2.54
N THR A 169 0.30 -13.44 -2.36
CA THR A 169 -0.48 -14.65 -2.10
C THR A 169 -1.19 -14.62 -0.75
N SER A 170 -0.63 -13.91 0.24
CA SER A 170 -1.25 -13.72 1.56
C SER A 170 -2.43 -12.71 1.56
N GLN A 171 -2.78 -12.11 0.42
CA GLN A 171 -3.92 -11.20 0.31
C GLN A 171 -5.24 -11.96 0.08
N HIS A 172 -6.37 -11.36 0.44
CA HIS A 172 -7.71 -11.95 0.25
C HIS A 172 -8.65 -10.97 -0.49
N PRO A 173 -8.78 -11.03 -1.82
CA PRO A 173 -8.22 -12.05 -2.71
C PRO A 173 -6.70 -11.91 -2.91
N PRO A 174 -6.00 -12.99 -3.30
CA PRO A 174 -4.58 -12.95 -3.65
C PRO A 174 -4.31 -11.93 -4.76
N ILE A 175 -3.19 -11.21 -4.65
CA ILE A 175 -2.77 -10.21 -5.65
C ILE A 175 -1.42 -10.66 -6.22
N ASP A 176 -1.33 -10.75 -7.54
CA ASP A 176 -0.06 -10.95 -8.23
C ASP A 176 0.56 -9.59 -8.56
N PHE A 177 1.51 -9.15 -7.74
CA PHE A 177 2.22 -7.88 -7.94
C PHE A 177 3.17 -7.89 -9.15
N SER A 178 3.38 -9.03 -9.81
CA SER A 178 4.12 -9.08 -11.07
C SER A 178 3.27 -8.63 -12.28
N ARG A 179 1.96 -8.47 -12.09
CA ARG A 179 1.00 -8.10 -13.13
C ARG A 179 0.23 -6.84 -12.77
N LEU A 180 -0.47 -6.28 -13.75
CA LEU A 180 -1.49 -5.27 -13.51
C LEU A 180 -2.60 -5.88 -12.66
N PHE A 181 -3.05 -5.15 -11.64
CA PHE A 181 -4.18 -5.55 -10.80
C PHE A 181 -5.16 -4.39 -10.63
N PRO A 182 -6.45 -4.66 -10.43
CA PRO A 182 -7.46 -3.62 -10.32
C PRO A 182 -7.27 -2.80 -9.05
N LEU A 183 -7.42 -1.49 -9.17
CA LEU A 183 -7.49 -0.57 -8.05
C LEU A 183 -8.84 -0.71 -7.32
N PRO A 184 -8.84 -0.62 -5.99
CA PRO A 184 -10.07 -0.71 -5.22
C PRO A 184 -10.94 0.55 -5.35
N GLY A 185 -12.24 0.38 -5.09
CA GLY A 185 -13.19 1.45 -4.79
C GLY A 185 -13.27 2.59 -5.81
N GLY A 186 -13.33 2.26 -7.10
CA GLY A 186 -13.61 3.23 -8.16
C GLY A 186 -12.46 4.19 -8.47
N ILE A 187 -11.25 3.94 -7.93
CA ILE A 187 -10.06 4.70 -8.33
C ILE A 187 -9.74 4.39 -9.77
N GLU A 188 -9.59 5.42 -10.61
CA GLU A 188 -9.26 5.33 -12.02
C GLU A 188 -7.76 5.50 -12.27
N LYS A 189 -7.12 6.38 -11.51
CA LYS A 189 -5.72 6.74 -11.69
C LYS A 189 -5.08 7.25 -10.40
N ILE A 190 -3.82 6.91 -10.23
CA ILE A 190 -2.87 7.40 -9.23
C ILE A 190 -1.67 7.97 -9.99
N GLU A 191 -1.40 9.24 -9.78
CA GLU A 191 -0.27 9.96 -10.36
C GLU A 191 0.71 10.31 -9.25
N ILE A 192 2.00 10.09 -9.48
CA ILE A 192 3.04 10.43 -8.51
C ILE A 192 3.95 11.45 -9.16
N PHE A 193 4.10 12.58 -8.49
CA PHE A 193 5.03 13.65 -8.84
C PHE A 193 5.95 13.91 -7.65
N PRO A 194 7.08 14.61 -7.83
CA PRO A 194 7.87 15.07 -6.69
C PRO A 194 6.99 15.77 -5.64
N GLN A 195 7.07 15.33 -4.39
CA GLN A 195 6.35 15.89 -3.23
C GLN A 195 4.82 15.80 -3.22
N ARG A 196 4.18 15.25 -4.26
CA ARG A 196 2.72 15.18 -4.34
C ARG A 196 2.20 13.93 -5.06
N MET A 197 1.00 13.51 -4.66
CA MET A 197 0.26 12.42 -5.28
C MET A 197 -1.08 12.92 -5.79
N GLY A 198 -1.37 12.65 -7.05
CA GLY A 198 -2.69 12.83 -7.66
C GLY A 198 -3.52 11.55 -7.56
N LEU A 199 -4.81 11.67 -7.30
CA LEU A 199 -5.76 10.56 -7.23
C LEU A 199 -7.01 10.93 -8.02
N GLN A 200 -7.38 10.10 -8.99
CA GLN A 200 -8.61 10.21 -9.75
C GLN A 200 -9.58 9.11 -9.35
N VAL A 201 -10.78 9.49 -8.93
CA VAL A 201 -11.82 8.57 -8.48
C VAL A 201 -13.06 8.80 -9.33
N ASN A 202 -13.60 7.72 -9.89
CA ASN A 202 -14.87 7.75 -10.60
C ASN A 202 -16.00 7.93 -9.60
N ALA A 203 -16.70 9.06 -9.65
CA ALA A 203 -17.92 9.31 -8.92
C ALA A 203 -19.12 8.96 -9.82
N ALA A 204 -19.37 7.67 -10.02
CA ALA A 204 -20.58 7.22 -10.71
C ALA A 204 -21.84 7.78 -10.00
N SER A 205 -22.66 8.48 -10.81
CA SER A 205 -23.62 9.53 -10.46
C SER A 205 -24.88 9.06 -9.69
N LYS A 206 -25.58 10.03 -9.09
CA LYS A 206 -26.72 9.96 -8.11
C LYS A 206 -26.41 9.50 -6.68
N ALA A 207 -25.43 8.63 -6.45
CA ALA A 207 -25.20 8.01 -5.13
C ALA A 207 -24.39 8.85 -4.11
N ALA A 208 -23.56 9.80 -4.57
CA ALA A 208 -22.81 10.70 -3.69
C ALA A 208 -23.72 11.70 -2.93
N ALA A 209 -24.95 11.93 -3.41
CA ALA A 209 -25.95 12.74 -2.73
C ALA A 209 -26.62 12.00 -1.56
N GLU A 210 -26.81 10.67 -1.68
CA GLU A 210 -27.49 9.86 -0.66
C GLU A 210 -26.56 9.48 0.51
N CYS A 211 -25.26 9.30 0.25
CA CYS A 211 -24.27 9.07 1.32
C CYS A 211 -23.95 10.32 2.16
N ARG A 212 -24.27 11.53 1.68
CA ARG A 212 -24.17 12.78 2.46
C ARG A 212 -25.38 13.03 3.37
N GLN A 213 -26.44 12.22 3.27
CA GLN A 213 -27.69 12.39 4.02
C GLN A 213 -27.86 11.42 5.21
N LYS A 214 -26.85 10.61 5.53
CA LYS A 214 -26.78 9.80 6.75
C LYS A 214 -25.62 10.25 7.61
#